data_AF-A0A3N4M3L7-F1
#
_entry.id   AF-A0A3N4M3L7-F1
#
_cell.length_a   1.000
_cell.length_b   1.000
_cell.length_c   1.000
_cell.angle_alpha   90.00
_cell.angle_beta   90.00
_cell.angle_gamma   90.00
#
_symmetry.space_group_name_H-M   'P 1'
#
loop_
_entity.id
_entity.type
_entity.pdbx_description
1 polymer ?
#
loop_
_entity_poly.entity_id
_entity_poly.type
_entity_poly.pdbx_seq_one_letter_code
_entity_poly.pdbx_strand_id
1 'polypeptide(L)'
;MPQKLSPVPKLNGVYICECCPKKPKKFETKAELHVHEMEKQYTCNFCSNRFKNKNEAERHQNSLHLRKHSWSCAVLSGAEAAFHSSSQRPGAFDVCGYCGKEFPAPANWDLRREHLTTEHKFGECNQAKKFFRADHFRQHLKHSHSGTTGKWTNVLENACMRDEPGVDGSVGIIGHGNLVISEE
;
A
#
# COMPACT_ATOMS: atom_id res chain seq x y z
N MET A 1 35.28 -10.39 7.98
CA MET A 1 35.11 -9.19 7.13
C MET A 1 34.78 -8.00 8.04
N PRO A 2 35.72 -7.06 8.30
CA PRO A 2 35.42 -5.90 9.14
C PRO A 2 34.53 -4.92 8.36
N GLN A 3 33.36 -4.59 8.93
CA GLN A 3 32.41 -3.66 8.34
C GLN A 3 32.96 -2.22 8.43
N LYS A 4 33.12 -1.56 7.29
CA LYS A 4 33.51 -0.14 7.22
C LYS A 4 32.36 0.70 7.77
N LEU A 5 32.55 1.24 8.98
CA LEU A 5 31.67 2.24 9.59
C LEU A 5 31.83 3.57 8.84
N SER A 6 30.80 4.00 8.13
CA SER A 6 30.71 5.34 7.56
C SER A 6 30.65 6.40 8.68
N PRO A 7 31.17 7.63 8.45
CA PRO A 7 31.19 8.68 9.47
C PRO A 7 29.78 9.19 9.74
N VAL A 8 29.27 8.96 10.94
CA VAL A 8 27.95 9.46 11.38
C VAL A 8 28.07 10.98 11.61
N PRO A 9 27.24 11.82 10.97
CA PRO A 9 27.24 13.26 11.23
C PRO A 9 26.81 13.53 12.68
N LYS A 10 27.72 14.10 13.49
CA LYS A 10 27.43 14.54 14.85
C LYS A 10 26.79 15.93 14.79
N LEU A 11 25.52 16.04 15.17
CA LEU A 11 24.89 17.33 15.50
C LEU A 11 24.46 17.26 16.98
N ASN A 12 25.09 18.08 17.82
CA ASN A 12 24.80 18.25 19.26
C ASN A 12 24.89 16.99 20.15
N GLY A 13 25.83 16.07 19.87
CA GLY A 13 26.09 14.92 20.78
C GLY A 13 25.05 13.80 20.70
N VAL A 14 24.12 13.86 19.74
CA VAL A 14 23.06 12.87 19.54
C VAL A 14 23.30 12.12 18.22
N TYR A 15 23.19 10.80 18.26
CA TYR A 15 23.26 9.92 17.09
C TYR A 15 21.88 9.77 16.46
N ILE A 16 21.77 9.92 15.14
CA ILE A 16 20.49 9.85 14.43
C ILE A 16 20.51 8.61 13.52
N CYS A 17 19.46 7.81 13.60
CA CYS A 17 19.30 6.66 12.71
C CYS A 17 18.82 7.10 11.32
N GLU A 18 19.69 6.93 10.32
CA GLU A 18 19.37 7.20 8.91
C GLU A 18 18.45 6.13 8.29
N CYS A 19 18.33 4.97 8.93
CA CYS A 19 17.46 3.88 8.50
C CYS A 19 15.96 4.09 8.82
N CYS A 20 15.61 5.19 9.50
CA CYS A 20 14.25 5.52 9.98
C CYS A 20 13.74 6.89 9.49
N PRO A 21 13.71 7.18 8.18
CA PRO A 21 13.43 8.53 7.68
C PRO A 21 12.06 9.09 8.07
N LYS A 22 11.05 8.24 8.31
CA LYS A 22 9.70 8.70 8.72
C LYS A 22 9.63 9.21 10.16
N LYS A 23 10.47 8.69 11.06
CA LYS A 23 10.59 9.10 12.47
C LYS A 23 12.03 8.85 12.88
N PRO A 24 12.96 9.75 12.53
CA PRO A 24 14.37 9.57 12.84
C PRO A 24 14.52 9.49 14.36
N LYS A 25 14.87 8.30 14.86
CA LYS A 25 15.14 8.11 16.27
C LYS A 25 16.51 8.70 16.59
N LYS A 26 16.53 9.45 17.68
CA LYS A 26 17.70 10.07 18.29
C LYS A 26 18.18 9.17 19.42
N PHE A 27 19.48 8.95 19.49
CA PHE A 27 20.14 8.10 20.47
C PHE A 27 21.27 8.90 21.13
N GLU A 28 21.45 8.73 22.43
CA GLU A 28 22.49 9.44 23.17
C GLU A 28 23.86 8.78 22.96
N THR A 29 23.88 7.46 22.74
CA THR A 29 25.11 6.71 22.48
C THR A 29 25.14 6.02 21.13
N LYS A 30 26.35 5.80 20.61
CA LYS A 30 26.57 5.02 19.40
C LYS A 30 26.18 3.55 19.57
N ALA A 31 26.30 3.02 20.80
CA ALA A 31 25.93 1.65 21.13
C ALA A 31 24.41 1.44 21.01
N GLU A 32 23.60 2.37 21.53
CA GLU A 32 22.14 2.29 21.41
C GLU A 32 21.67 2.41 19.95
N LEU A 33 22.29 3.29 19.17
CA LEU A 33 22.04 3.35 17.73
C LEU A 33 22.38 2.00 17.07
N HIS A 34 23.52 1.40 17.42
CA HIS A 34 23.94 0.12 16.85
C HIS A 34 22.97 -1.02 17.21
N VAL A 35 22.54 -1.12 18.47
CA VAL A 35 21.52 -2.10 18.90
C VAL A 35 20.22 -1.90 18.12
N HIS A 36 19.75 -0.65 18.00
CA HIS A 36 18.56 -0.31 17.23
C HIS A 36 18.67 -0.73 15.75
N GLU A 37 19.84 -0.54 15.15
CA GLU A 37 20.13 -0.96 13.79
C GLU A 37 20.17 -2.49 13.67
N MET A 38 20.74 -3.18 14.65
CA MET A 38 20.81 -4.65 14.71
C MET A 38 19.43 -5.31 14.94
N GLU A 39 18.52 -4.66 15.67
CA GLU A 39 17.12 -5.10 15.79
C GLU A 39 16.37 -5.06 14.46
N LYS A 40 16.84 -4.23 13.52
CA LYS A 40 16.26 -4.05 12.18
C LYS A 40 17.01 -4.86 11.14
N GLN A 41 16.82 -6.17 11.22
CA GLN A 41 17.52 -7.16 10.39
C GLN A 41 17.10 -7.14 8.91
N TYR A 42 15.95 -6.56 8.57
CA TYR A 42 15.40 -6.59 7.22
C TYR A 42 15.64 -5.27 6.51
N THR A 43 16.47 -5.26 5.48
CA THR A 43 16.77 -4.09 4.64
C THR A 43 15.87 -4.04 3.40
N CYS A 44 15.60 -2.83 2.91
CA CYS A 44 14.99 -2.68 1.60
C CYS A 44 16.04 -2.90 0.49
N ASN A 45 15.69 -3.61 -0.59
CA ASN A 45 16.57 -3.82 -1.73
C ASN A 45 16.75 -2.57 -2.61
N PHE A 46 15.88 -1.58 -2.48
CA PHE A 46 15.84 -0.39 -3.33
C PHE A 46 16.27 0.91 -2.62
N CYS A 47 16.39 0.89 -1.29
CA CYS A 47 16.82 2.05 -0.51
C CYS A 47 17.42 1.62 0.83
N SER A 48 18.04 2.56 1.55
CA SER A 48 18.73 2.29 2.83
C SER A 48 17.80 2.05 4.04
N ASN A 49 16.49 1.86 3.83
CA ASN A 49 15.53 1.67 4.92
C ASN A 49 15.64 0.29 5.56
N ARG A 50 15.53 0.24 6.89
CA ARG A 50 15.57 -1.01 7.67
C ARG A 50 14.33 -1.21 8.53
N PHE A 51 13.90 -2.46 8.63
CA PHE A 51 12.65 -2.91 9.25
C PHE A 51 12.91 -4.03 10.26
N LYS A 52 12.04 -4.12 11.26
CA LYS A 52 12.13 -5.14 12.32
C LYS A 52 11.71 -6.53 11.85
N ASN A 53 10.92 -6.62 10.78
CA ASN A 53 10.45 -7.89 10.24
C ASN A 53 10.31 -7.85 8.71
N LYS A 54 10.27 -9.04 8.10
CA LYS A 54 10.13 -9.23 6.65
C LYS A 54 8.87 -8.57 6.10
N ASN A 55 7.73 -8.74 6.76
CA ASN A 55 6.44 -8.21 6.30
C ASN A 55 6.44 -6.68 6.17
N GLU A 56 7.09 -5.96 7.08
CA GLU A 56 7.21 -4.50 6.99
C GLU A 56 8.10 -4.06 5.82
N ALA A 57 9.21 -4.78 5.60
CA ALA A 57 10.10 -4.53 4.46
C ALA A 57 9.39 -4.80 3.13
N GLU A 58 8.70 -5.94 3.01
CA GLU A 58 7.95 -6.31 1.82
C GLU A 58 6.80 -5.32 1.53
N ARG A 59 6.03 -4.93 2.55
CA ARG A 59 5.00 -3.89 2.42
C ARG A 59 5.59 -2.56 1.94
N HIS A 60 6.76 -2.18 2.46
CA HIS A 60 7.46 -0.97 2.02
C HIS A 60 7.90 -1.07 0.56
N GLN A 61 8.51 -2.18 0.16
CA GLN A 61 8.92 -2.43 -1.22
C GLN A 61 7.74 -2.41 -2.19
N ASN A 62 6.67 -3.13 -1.86
CA ASN A 62 5.47 -3.18 -2.68
C ASN A 62 4.79 -1.81 -2.82
N SER A 63 4.75 -0.99 -1.77
CA SER A 63 4.04 0.29 -1.81
C SER A 63 4.83 1.45 -2.42
N LEU A 64 6.16 1.47 -2.30
CA LEU A 64 6.98 2.60 -2.73
C LEU A 64 7.84 2.34 -3.97
N HIS A 65 8.29 1.10 -4.15
CA HIS A 65 9.25 0.77 -5.20
C HIS A 65 8.60 -0.03 -6.33
N LEU A 66 7.90 -1.11 -6.01
CA LEU A 66 7.35 -2.02 -7.00
C LEU A 66 5.97 -1.59 -7.50
N ARG A 67 5.11 -1.08 -6.60
CA ARG A 67 3.71 -0.70 -6.86
C ARG A 67 2.91 -1.76 -7.64
N LYS A 68 3.17 -3.05 -7.36
CA LYS A 68 2.56 -4.20 -8.06
C LYS A 68 1.03 -4.13 -8.13
N HIS A 69 0.42 -3.64 -7.07
CA HIS A 69 -1.03 -3.50 -6.99
C HIS A 69 -1.41 -2.07 -6.67
N SER A 70 -2.50 -1.62 -7.29
CA SER A 70 -3.16 -0.36 -6.96
C SER A 70 -4.64 -0.59 -6.69
N TRP A 71 -5.18 0.20 -5.77
CA TRP A 71 -6.60 0.24 -5.46
C TRP A 71 -7.18 1.56 -5.93
N SER A 72 -8.33 1.49 -6.60
CA SER A 72 -9.05 2.67 -7.05
C SER A 72 -10.54 2.38 -7.10
N CYS A 73 -11.35 3.39 -6.75
CA CYS A 73 -12.80 3.31 -6.91
C CYS A 73 -13.20 3.20 -8.40
N ALA A 74 -12.31 3.43 -9.38
CA ALA A 74 -12.63 3.41 -10.80
C ALA A 74 -13.21 2.08 -11.28
N VAL A 75 -12.96 0.98 -10.56
CA VAL A 75 -13.60 -0.32 -10.83
C VAL A 75 -15.11 -0.28 -10.55
N LEU A 76 -15.55 0.59 -9.66
CA LEU A 76 -16.94 0.82 -9.27
C LEU A 76 -17.58 1.92 -10.13
N SER A 77 -17.30 1.93 -11.44
CA SER A 77 -17.88 2.92 -12.37
C SER A 77 -19.38 2.71 -12.59
N GLY A 78 -19.89 1.50 -12.32
CA GLY A 78 -21.32 1.17 -12.35
C GLY A 78 -21.83 0.77 -10.96
N ALA A 79 -23.12 1.00 -10.72
CA ALA A 79 -23.77 0.61 -9.46
C ALA A 79 -23.71 -0.91 -9.27
N GLU A 80 -23.75 -1.68 -10.35
CA GLU A 80 -23.72 -3.14 -10.36
C GLU A 80 -22.46 -3.71 -9.72
N ALA A 81 -21.31 -3.07 -9.97
CA ALA A 81 -20.01 -3.50 -9.43
C ALA A 81 -19.91 -3.31 -7.91
N ALA A 82 -20.78 -2.48 -7.32
CA ALA A 82 -20.84 -2.28 -5.88
C ALA A 82 -21.70 -3.32 -5.15
N PHE A 83 -22.38 -4.23 -5.87
CA PHE A 83 -23.18 -5.30 -5.25
C PHE A 83 -22.64 -6.68 -5.62
N HIS A 84 -22.82 -7.63 -4.70
CA HIS A 84 -22.48 -9.04 -4.91
C HIS A 84 -23.54 -9.95 -4.30
N SER A 85 -23.66 -11.19 -4.79
CA SER A 85 -24.61 -12.15 -4.22
C SER A 85 -24.37 -12.35 -2.71
N SER A 86 -25.45 -12.46 -1.94
CA SER A 86 -25.39 -12.83 -0.53
C SER A 86 -24.80 -14.23 -0.36
N SER A 87 -23.83 -14.37 0.54
CA SER A 87 -23.30 -15.68 0.91
C SER A 87 -24.27 -16.48 1.79
N GLN A 88 -25.17 -15.79 2.51
CA GLN A 88 -26.15 -16.44 3.39
C GLN A 88 -27.38 -16.91 2.60
N ARG A 89 -27.81 -16.12 1.61
CA ARG A 89 -29.00 -16.39 0.80
C ARG A 89 -28.72 -16.15 -0.68
N PRO A 90 -27.93 -17.03 -1.33
CA PRO A 90 -27.56 -16.85 -2.73
C PRO A 90 -28.79 -16.79 -3.64
N GLY A 91 -28.82 -15.84 -4.58
CA GLY A 91 -29.91 -15.68 -5.54
C GLY A 91 -31.20 -15.05 -4.99
N ALA A 92 -31.36 -14.94 -3.66
CA ALA A 92 -32.50 -14.25 -3.04
C ALA A 92 -32.16 -12.80 -2.67
N PHE A 93 -30.90 -12.53 -2.30
CA PHE A 93 -30.42 -11.22 -1.92
C PHE A 93 -29.05 -10.91 -2.51
N ASP A 94 -28.85 -9.65 -2.87
CA ASP A 94 -27.54 -9.06 -3.11
C ASP A 94 -27.13 -8.17 -1.94
N VAL A 95 -25.84 -7.99 -1.77
CA VAL A 95 -25.24 -7.28 -0.65
C VAL A 95 -24.46 -6.09 -1.18
N CYS A 96 -24.66 -4.92 -0.58
CA CYS A 96 -23.86 -3.72 -0.88
C CYS A 96 -22.42 -3.90 -0.36
N GLY A 97 -21.43 -3.73 -1.23
CA GLY A 97 -20.01 -3.87 -0.90
C GLY A 97 -19.46 -2.78 0.03
N TYR A 98 -20.13 -1.63 0.13
CA TYR A 98 -19.72 -0.54 1.04
C TYR A 98 -20.18 -0.76 2.49
N CYS A 99 -21.41 -1.21 2.71
CA CYS A 99 -22.01 -1.34 4.06
C CYS A 99 -22.47 -2.74 4.46
N GLY A 100 -22.58 -3.67 3.53
CA GLY A 100 -23.10 -5.01 3.79
C GLY A 100 -24.62 -5.13 3.87
N LYS A 101 -25.37 -4.07 3.53
CA LYS A 101 -26.85 -4.11 3.52
C LYS A 101 -27.37 -5.04 2.43
N GLU A 102 -28.39 -5.83 2.77
CA GLU A 102 -29.03 -6.78 1.86
C GLU A 102 -30.15 -6.12 1.06
N PHE A 103 -30.25 -6.48 -0.22
CA PHE A 103 -31.24 -6.01 -1.17
C PHE A 103 -31.88 -7.22 -1.86
N PRO A 104 -33.22 -7.31 -1.94
CA PRO A 104 -33.88 -8.41 -2.63
C PRO A 104 -33.47 -8.53 -4.10
N ALA A 105 -33.52 -9.77 -4.61
CA ALA A 105 -33.53 -10.07 -6.03
C ALA A 105 -34.98 -10.30 -6.51
N PRO A 106 -35.35 -9.91 -7.76
CA PRO A 106 -34.51 -9.27 -8.77
C PRO A 106 -34.15 -7.82 -8.42
N ALA A 107 -33.03 -7.35 -8.97
CA ALA A 107 -32.47 -6.04 -8.62
C ALA A 107 -33.41 -4.88 -8.99
N ASN A 108 -33.81 -4.11 -7.98
CA ASN A 108 -34.33 -2.76 -8.21
C ASN A 108 -33.15 -1.78 -8.24
N TRP A 109 -32.71 -1.42 -9.45
CA TRP A 109 -31.54 -0.56 -9.65
C TRP A 109 -31.77 0.89 -9.24
N ASP A 110 -33.00 1.38 -9.22
CA ASP A 110 -33.30 2.74 -8.76
C ASP A 110 -33.06 2.86 -7.25
N LEU A 111 -33.60 1.91 -6.47
CA LEU A 111 -33.35 1.85 -5.03
C LEU A 111 -31.87 1.61 -4.68
N ARG A 112 -31.19 0.77 -5.47
CA ARG A 112 -29.75 0.50 -5.28
C ARG A 112 -28.90 1.73 -5.60
N ARG A 113 -29.19 2.44 -6.70
CA ARG A 113 -28.49 3.68 -7.08
C ARG A 113 -28.74 4.79 -6.08
N GLU A 114 -29.99 4.95 -5.63
CA GLU A 114 -30.34 5.91 -4.59
C GLU A 114 -29.55 5.63 -3.31
N HIS A 115 -29.56 4.39 -2.82
CA HIS A 115 -28.77 3.98 -1.66
C HIS A 115 -27.27 4.30 -1.80
N LEU A 116 -26.67 3.95 -2.94
CA LEU A 116 -25.25 4.25 -3.19
C LEU A 116 -24.97 5.75 -3.20
N THR A 117 -25.86 6.55 -3.79
CA THR A 117 -25.69 8.01 -3.89
C THR A 117 -25.86 8.66 -2.53
N THR A 118 -26.92 8.32 -1.78
CA THR A 118 -27.24 8.99 -0.51
C THR A 118 -26.35 8.53 0.64
N GLU A 119 -26.10 7.23 0.77
CA GLU A 119 -25.37 6.68 1.91
C GLU A 119 -23.86 6.64 1.67
N HIS A 120 -23.46 6.42 0.42
CA HIS A 120 -22.07 6.17 0.03
C HIS A 120 -21.47 7.22 -0.87
N LYS A 121 -22.19 8.33 -1.16
CA LYS A 121 -21.70 9.44 -1.98
C LYS A 121 -21.15 8.96 -3.32
N PHE A 122 -21.80 7.94 -3.88
CA PHE A 122 -21.42 7.34 -5.14
C PHE A 122 -21.56 8.36 -6.27
N GLY A 123 -20.58 8.40 -7.18
CA GLY A 123 -20.49 9.39 -8.24
C GLY A 123 -19.71 10.66 -7.89
N GLU A 124 -19.53 10.98 -6.60
CA GLU A 124 -18.79 12.17 -6.16
C GLU A 124 -17.29 11.90 -5.91
N CYS A 125 -16.89 10.63 -5.89
CA CYS A 125 -15.50 10.25 -5.66
C CYS A 125 -14.63 10.45 -6.91
N ASN A 126 -13.44 11.01 -6.72
CA ASN A 126 -12.42 11.06 -7.75
C ASN A 126 -11.90 9.64 -8.07
N GLN A 127 -12.44 9.07 -9.15
CA GLN A 127 -12.10 7.75 -9.65
C GLN A 127 -10.63 7.63 -10.11
N ALA A 128 -9.99 8.73 -10.49
CA ALA A 128 -8.57 8.72 -10.87
C ALA A 128 -7.63 8.52 -9.68
N LYS A 129 -8.12 8.63 -8.43
CA LYS A 129 -7.29 8.47 -7.25
C LYS A 129 -6.88 7.01 -7.07
N LYS A 130 -5.57 6.77 -7.17
CA LYS A 130 -4.96 5.46 -6.89
C LYS A 130 -4.34 5.42 -5.50
N PHE A 131 -4.50 4.29 -4.83
CA PHE A 131 -3.84 3.97 -3.58
C PHE A 131 -2.91 2.78 -3.82
N PHE A 132 -1.67 2.84 -3.34
CA PHE A 132 -0.71 1.73 -3.44
C PHE A 132 -0.59 0.94 -2.13
N ARG A 133 -1.57 1.14 -1.24
CA ARG A 133 -1.69 0.50 0.07
C ARG A 133 -3.16 0.23 0.37
N ALA A 134 -3.49 -1.04 0.60
CA ALA A 134 -4.81 -1.49 1.00
C ALA A 134 -5.36 -0.72 2.20
N ASP A 135 -4.55 -0.50 3.25
CA ASP A 135 -5.00 0.21 4.45
C ASP A 135 -5.41 1.67 4.19
N HIS A 136 -4.71 2.36 3.29
CA HIS A 136 -5.09 3.72 2.89
C HIS A 136 -6.38 3.71 2.06
N PHE A 137 -6.58 2.71 1.20
CA PHE A 137 -7.82 2.56 0.43
C PHE A 137 -9.01 2.29 1.34
N ARG A 138 -8.88 1.39 2.32
CA ARG A 138 -9.92 1.14 3.33
C ARG A 138 -10.28 2.39 4.12
N GLN A 139 -9.27 3.18 4.50
CA GLN A 139 -9.50 4.47 5.16
C GLN A 139 -10.27 5.43 4.25
N HIS A 140 -9.95 5.48 2.96
CA HIS A 140 -10.71 6.26 2.00
C HIS A 140 -12.16 5.80 1.87
N LEU A 141 -12.42 4.49 1.75
CA LEU A 141 -13.79 3.96 1.73
C LEU A 141 -14.56 4.37 2.99
N LYS A 142 -13.92 4.30 4.16
CA LYS A 142 -14.55 4.69 5.43
C LYS A 142 -14.94 6.17 5.48
N HIS A 143 -14.05 7.08 5.05
CA HIS A 143 -14.25 8.52 5.22
C HIS A 143 -14.92 9.22 4.02
N SER A 144 -14.75 8.68 2.82
CA SER A 144 -15.33 9.27 1.59
C SER A 144 -16.63 8.58 1.18
N HIS A 145 -16.78 7.30 1.49
CA HIS A 145 -17.95 6.51 1.10
C HIS A 145 -18.74 5.97 2.29
N SER A 146 -18.48 6.44 3.51
CA SER A 146 -19.14 5.93 4.73
C SER A 146 -19.09 4.38 4.84
N GLY A 147 -18.05 3.77 4.27
CA GLY A 147 -17.90 2.33 4.21
C GLY A 147 -17.79 1.72 5.61
N THR A 148 -18.61 0.71 5.89
CA THR A 148 -18.63 0.05 7.20
C THR A 148 -17.50 -0.96 7.27
N THR A 149 -16.68 -0.95 8.32
CA THR A 149 -15.61 -1.94 8.49
C THR A 149 -16.21 -3.32 8.79
N GLY A 150 -15.88 -4.32 7.98
CA GLY A 150 -16.43 -5.66 8.10
C GLY A 150 -15.97 -6.61 6.99
N LYS A 151 -16.58 -7.80 6.92
CA LYS A 151 -16.21 -8.83 5.93
C LYS A 151 -16.31 -8.31 4.48
N TRP A 152 -17.29 -7.46 4.20
CA TRP A 152 -17.53 -6.80 2.90
C TRP A 152 -16.43 -5.81 2.51
N THR A 153 -15.70 -5.21 3.45
CA THR A 153 -14.57 -4.31 3.09
C THR A 153 -13.45 -5.02 2.35
N ASN A 154 -13.20 -6.28 2.67
CA ASN A 154 -12.21 -7.08 1.95
C ASN A 154 -12.73 -7.44 0.55
N VAL A 155 -14.04 -7.64 0.38
CA VAL A 155 -14.64 -7.91 -0.95
C VAL A 155 -14.45 -6.70 -1.85
N LEU A 156 -14.77 -5.51 -1.36
CA LEU A 156 -14.61 -4.27 -2.12
C LEU A 156 -13.12 -3.94 -2.37
N GLU A 157 -12.25 -4.21 -1.40
CA GLU A 157 -10.80 -4.07 -1.55
C GLU A 157 -10.26 -4.96 -2.69
N ASN A 158 -10.63 -6.24 -2.72
CA ASN A 158 -10.19 -7.15 -3.77
C ASN A 158 -10.79 -6.76 -5.14
N ALA A 159 -12.06 -6.38 -5.18
CA ALA A 159 -12.71 -5.94 -6.42
C ALA A 159 -12.06 -4.67 -6.98
N CYS A 160 -11.63 -3.74 -6.13
CA CYS A 160 -11.00 -2.48 -6.55
C CYS A 160 -9.49 -2.59 -6.81
N MET A 161 -8.91 -3.77 -6.62
CA MET A 161 -7.48 -4.02 -6.84
C MET A 161 -7.21 -4.25 -8.33
N ARG A 162 -6.16 -3.63 -8.85
CA ARG A 162 -5.60 -3.92 -10.18
C ARG A 162 -4.11 -4.20 -10.07
N ASP A 163 -3.66 -5.19 -10.82
CA ASP A 163 -2.24 -5.41 -11.10
C ASP A 163 -1.74 -4.29 -12.03
N GLU A 164 -0.70 -3.58 -11.61
CA GLU A 164 0.01 -2.65 -12.48
C GLU A 164 1.17 -3.41 -13.14
N PRO A 165 1.40 -3.25 -14.46
CA PRO A 165 2.52 -3.89 -15.12
C PRO A 165 3.82 -3.40 -14.46
N GLY A 166 4.55 -4.33 -13.87
CA GLY A 166 5.74 -4.02 -13.08
C GLY A 166 6.78 -3.28 -13.90
N VAL A 167 7.30 -2.19 -13.35
CA VAL A 167 8.61 -1.68 -13.76
C VAL A 167 9.61 -2.75 -13.35
N ASP A 168 10.07 -3.55 -14.32
CA ASP A 168 11.12 -4.52 -14.13
C ASP A 168 12.37 -3.80 -13.63
N GLY A 169 12.75 -4.09 -12.40
CA GLY A 169 13.91 -3.53 -11.72
C GLY A 169 15.21 -4.19 -12.20
N SER A 170 15.47 -4.22 -13.51
CA SER A 170 16.78 -4.57 -14.04
C SER A 170 17.75 -3.43 -13.72
N VAL A 171 18.29 -3.45 -12.50
CA VAL A 171 19.47 -2.67 -12.11
C VAL A 171 20.62 -3.21 -12.96
N GLY A 172 20.90 -2.53 -14.08
CA GLY A 172 22.13 -2.71 -14.83
C GLY A 172 23.29 -2.37 -13.92
N ILE A 173 24.06 -3.38 -13.53
CA ILE A 173 25.36 -3.22 -12.90
C ILE A 173 26.25 -2.54 -13.96
N ILE A 174 26.40 -1.22 -13.87
CA ILE A 174 27.52 -0.51 -14.49
C ILE A 174 28.77 -0.94 -13.74
N GLY A 175 29.37 -2.04 -14.23
CA GLY A 175 30.69 -2.47 -13.84
C GLY A 175 31.69 -1.38 -14.21
N HIS A 176 32.32 -0.80 -13.20
CA HIS A 176 33.57 -0.09 -13.37
C HIS A 176 34.61 -1.10 -13.87
N GLY A 177 34.95 -1.00 -15.14
CA GLY A 177 36.01 -1.77 -15.78
C GLY A 177 36.82 -0.86 -16.68
N ASN A 178 37.93 -0.36 -16.14
CA ASN A 178 39.02 0.24 -16.88
C ASN A 178 39.43 -0.72 -18.02
N LEU A 179 39.48 -0.25 -19.27
CA LEU A 179 40.34 -0.89 -20.27
C LEU A 179 41.05 0.17 -21.11
N VAL A 180 42.32 -0.17 -21.26
CA VAL A 180 43.47 0.58 -21.72
C VAL A 180 43.41 1.01 -23.17
N ILE A 181 44.13 2.10 -23.42
CA ILE A 181 44.54 2.61 -24.72
C ILE A 181 45.40 1.54 -25.41
N SER A 182 45.15 1.25 -26.68
CA SER A 182 46.17 0.75 -27.60
C SER A 182 45.85 1.28 -28.99
N GLU A 183 46.76 2.09 -29.50
CA GLU A 183 46.85 2.62 -30.84
C GLU A 183 47.20 1.49 -31.84
N GLU A 184 46.61 1.53 -33.03
CA GLU A 184 47.30 1.30 -34.31
C GLU A 184 46.67 2.21 -35.38
#